data_AF-A0A3M6V8L0-F1
#
_entry.id   AF-A0A3M6V8L0-F1
#
_cell.length_a   1.000
_cell.length_b   1.000
_cell.length_c   1.000
_cell.angle_alpha   90.00
_cell.angle_beta   90.00
_cell.angle_gamma   90.00
#
_symmetry.space_group_name_H-M   'P 1'
#
loop_
_entity.id
_entity.type
_entity.pdbx_description
1 polymer ?
#
loop_
_entity_poly.entity_id
_entity_poly.type
_entity_poly.pdbx_seq_one_letter_code
_entity_poly.pdbx_strand_id
1 'polypeptide(L)'
;MEEEKSIAAFQRNVFRVCGLVVVVMGTNAKITNLVGQSKGSYYGEHAWMTVMSRFPSYQPIPFADADKELSWNRIQGTYPVLKSIVANSRGRFARYFADSAVQYAIENSANGIELCDLLDVAFDYVSSETQSNNSFMGKQEGRDAQLIAISYTNVDSDDSSPSPLKKRKITPVVGTHCMHLHFANLVDPQATEVDIIKSQLEVNGKSWEPLCCFPEIDEDMLLYLAILGGKAYSGYYDRRRSIGYSTLAIFSMYLKGHGFTSGENTDAISNDYKTYENMVAHMIFCASRRNGVQGIPFDEFFAGLLSECQDKKIRPVTMTIGNTKQTIVASDLLDKYADLAALSRSKIPFLAPPNASWPQCILDTRAKGCNFGHLVRAKNVERCDIYVRNMEDPTGPPLFFCECKYRDSNVGSDVMKMIIDGLNDVCEWAILLVFCVKLAKLETKWGHTQVGCVKVNCRSGRVDWVVQPAEEEDRKKLVIVMETGPLTVGVASKT
;
A
#
# COMPACT_ATOMS: atom_id res chain seq x y z
N MET A 1 22.20 -27.13 6.69
CA MET A 1 22.94 -25.89 6.35
C MET A 1 24.40 -26.16 5.92
N GLU A 2 25.08 -27.18 6.48
CA GLU A 2 26.38 -27.65 5.95
C GLU A 2 26.24 -28.46 4.64
N GLU A 3 25.17 -29.25 4.51
CA GLU A 3 24.88 -30.06 3.31
C GLU A 3 24.55 -29.22 2.05
N GLU A 4 23.75 -28.16 2.16
CA GLU A 4 23.47 -27.26 1.03
C GLU A 4 24.71 -26.50 0.55
N LYS A 5 25.63 -26.15 1.46
CA LYS A 5 26.91 -25.52 1.11
C LYS A 5 27.80 -26.47 0.30
N SER A 6 27.70 -27.78 0.56
CA SER A 6 28.47 -28.82 -0.12
C SER A 6 28.02 -29.01 -1.58
N ILE A 7 26.71 -28.99 -1.86
CA ILE A 7 26.17 -29.21 -3.22
C ILE A 7 26.48 -28.04 -4.16
N ALA A 8 26.30 -26.79 -3.72
CA ALA A 8 26.60 -25.62 -4.54
C ALA A 8 28.11 -25.49 -4.82
N ALA A 9 28.96 -25.84 -3.85
CA ALA A 9 30.41 -25.87 -4.03
C ALA A 9 30.86 -26.97 -5.02
N PHE A 10 30.20 -28.13 -5.01
CA PHE A 10 30.45 -29.22 -5.94
C PHE A 10 30.02 -28.88 -7.38
N GLN A 11 28.78 -28.41 -7.57
CA GLN A 11 28.28 -27.97 -8.87
C GLN A 11 29.19 -26.89 -9.47
N ARG A 12 29.63 -25.92 -8.66
CA ARG A 12 30.59 -24.87 -9.05
C ARG A 12 31.92 -25.43 -9.56
N ASN A 13 32.48 -26.43 -8.89
CA ASN A 13 33.75 -27.03 -9.31
C ASN A 13 33.62 -27.78 -10.64
N VAL A 14 32.45 -28.40 -10.91
CA VAL A 14 32.17 -29.06 -12.21
C VAL A 14 32.16 -28.06 -13.35
N PHE A 15 31.44 -26.93 -13.23
CA PHE A 15 31.43 -25.89 -14.27
C PHE A 15 32.81 -25.26 -14.47
N ARG A 16 33.57 -25.05 -13.37
CA ARG A 16 34.95 -24.52 -13.39
C ARG A 16 35.93 -25.38 -14.19
N VAL A 17 35.87 -26.70 -14.07
CA VAL A 17 36.77 -27.61 -14.82
C VAL A 17 36.47 -27.58 -16.32
N CYS A 18 35.23 -27.27 -16.69
CA CYS A 18 34.79 -27.19 -18.09
C CYS A 18 35.01 -25.82 -18.75
N GLY A 19 35.58 -24.82 -18.03
CA GLY A 19 35.73 -23.46 -18.54
C GLY A 19 34.40 -22.71 -18.72
N LEU A 20 33.34 -23.13 -18.02
CA LEU A 20 31.99 -22.57 -18.14
C LEU A 20 31.73 -21.53 -17.04
N VAL A 21 31.03 -20.46 -17.40
CA VAL A 21 30.57 -19.44 -16.45
C VAL A 21 29.33 -19.94 -15.72
N VAL A 22 29.31 -19.79 -14.39
CA VAL A 22 28.13 -20.11 -13.57
C VAL A 22 27.23 -18.88 -13.52
N VAL A 23 26.03 -18.97 -14.08
CA VAL A 23 24.99 -17.95 -13.95
C VAL A 23 24.15 -18.28 -12.72
N VAL A 24 24.24 -17.45 -11.68
CA VAL A 24 23.42 -17.58 -10.47
C VAL A 24 22.29 -16.55 -10.53
N MET A 25 21.07 -17.02 -10.77
CA MET A 25 19.87 -16.21 -10.57
C MET A 25 19.39 -16.39 -9.13
N GLY A 26 19.41 -15.31 -8.34
CA GLY A 26 18.96 -15.39 -6.95
C GLY A 26 18.34 -14.08 -6.50
N THR A 27 17.26 -14.18 -5.74
CA THR A 27 16.72 -13.07 -4.91
C THR A 27 17.59 -12.78 -3.69
N ASN A 28 18.77 -13.39 -3.62
CA ASN A 28 19.62 -13.34 -2.45
C ASN A 28 20.40 -12.02 -2.45
N ALA A 29 19.90 -11.06 -1.69
CA ALA A 29 20.57 -9.79 -1.39
C ALA A 29 21.99 -9.93 -0.85
N LYS A 30 22.34 -11.13 -0.38
CA LYS A 30 23.68 -11.49 0.03
C LYS A 30 24.56 -11.88 -1.16
N ILE A 31 24.48 -11.17 -2.28
CA ILE A 31 25.50 -11.24 -3.34
C ILE A 31 26.89 -10.98 -2.72
N THR A 32 26.95 -10.10 -1.72
CA THR A 32 28.14 -9.87 -0.87
C THR A 32 28.61 -11.11 -0.11
N ASN A 33 27.77 -12.11 0.19
CA ASN A 33 28.25 -13.38 0.76
C ASN A 33 28.98 -14.24 -0.29
N LEU A 34 28.68 -14.07 -1.57
CA LEU A 34 29.38 -14.78 -2.66
C LEU A 34 30.81 -14.26 -2.81
N VAL A 35 31.06 -13.00 -2.45
CA VAL A 35 32.41 -12.43 -2.36
C VAL A 35 33.30 -13.25 -1.42
N GLY A 36 32.80 -13.65 -0.25
CA GLY A 36 33.54 -14.52 0.67
C GLY A 36 33.87 -15.89 0.09
N GLN A 37 33.05 -16.39 -0.84
CA GLN A 37 33.23 -17.68 -1.53
C GLN A 37 34.14 -17.60 -2.75
N SER A 38 34.46 -16.40 -3.24
CA SER A 38 35.41 -16.18 -4.34
C SER A 38 36.86 -16.50 -3.97
N LYS A 39 37.16 -16.66 -2.67
CA LYS A 39 38.50 -16.96 -2.15
C LYS A 39 38.89 -18.41 -2.48
N GLY A 40 39.61 -18.61 -3.59
CA GLY A 40 40.20 -19.90 -3.93
C GLY A 40 40.84 -20.05 -5.32
N SER A 41 42.09 -20.53 -5.29
CA SER A 41 42.90 -21.27 -6.29
C SER A 41 43.55 -20.59 -7.51
N TYR A 42 43.28 -19.33 -7.84
CA TYR A 42 44.01 -18.61 -8.91
C TYR A 42 44.73 -17.37 -8.36
N TYR A 43 45.97 -17.16 -8.80
CA TYR A 43 46.79 -15.99 -8.46
C TYR A 43 46.57 -14.78 -9.40
N GLY A 44 45.81 -14.94 -10.50
CA GLY A 44 45.56 -13.90 -11.50
C GLY A 44 44.16 -13.28 -11.47
N GLU A 45 44.02 -12.08 -12.03
CA GLU A 45 42.73 -11.39 -12.22
C GLU A 45 41.83 -12.17 -13.20
N HIS A 46 40.62 -12.52 -12.77
CA HIS A 46 39.63 -13.18 -13.61
C HIS A 46 38.21 -12.89 -13.09
N ALA A 47 37.25 -12.75 -14.00
CA ALA A 47 35.84 -12.66 -13.65
C ALA A 47 35.36 -14.00 -13.07
N TRP A 48 34.81 -13.97 -11.85
CA TRP A 48 34.45 -15.18 -11.12
C TRP A 48 32.99 -15.63 -11.32
N MET A 49 32.06 -14.69 -11.51
CA MET A 49 30.62 -14.93 -11.67
C MET A 49 29.98 -13.69 -12.26
N THR A 50 28.94 -13.89 -13.06
CA THR A 50 28.04 -12.82 -13.53
C THR A 50 26.73 -12.89 -12.73
N VAL A 51 26.36 -11.82 -12.05
CA VAL A 51 25.02 -11.67 -11.45
C VAL A 51 24.12 -10.92 -12.41
N MET A 52 22.86 -11.34 -12.55
CA MET A 52 21.84 -10.55 -13.25
C MET A 52 20.96 -9.82 -12.22
N SER A 53 20.95 -8.50 -12.29
CA SER A 53 20.30 -7.65 -11.28
C SER A 53 18.77 -7.67 -11.30
N ARG A 54 18.14 -8.06 -12.42
CA ARG A 54 16.68 -8.18 -12.54
C ARG A 54 16.30 -9.51 -13.17
N PHE A 55 15.19 -10.09 -12.70
CA PHE A 55 14.56 -11.18 -13.42
C PHE A 55 14.01 -10.65 -14.75
N PRO A 56 14.10 -11.43 -15.84
CA PRO A 56 13.37 -11.08 -17.06
C PRO A 56 11.88 -11.00 -16.74
N SER A 57 11.17 -10.12 -17.45
CA SER A 57 9.70 -10.06 -17.40
C SER A 57 9.13 -11.46 -17.61
N TYR A 58 8.05 -11.76 -16.90
CA TYR A 58 7.44 -13.08 -17.01
C TYR A 58 7.04 -13.36 -18.46
N GLN A 59 7.61 -14.42 -19.03
CA GLN A 59 7.21 -14.96 -20.31
C GLN A 59 6.03 -15.89 -20.06
N PRO A 60 4.84 -15.65 -20.64
CA PRO A 60 3.70 -16.54 -20.48
C PRO A 60 4.07 -17.97 -20.91
N ILE A 61 4.10 -18.88 -19.95
CA ILE A 61 4.33 -20.31 -20.22
C ILE A 61 2.96 -20.95 -20.49
N PRO A 62 2.76 -21.60 -21.65
CA PRO A 62 1.54 -22.32 -21.94
C PRO A 62 1.22 -23.35 -20.85
N PHE A 63 -0.05 -23.56 -20.58
CA PHE A 63 -0.49 -24.63 -19.71
C PHE A 63 -0.28 -25.97 -20.41
N ALA A 64 0.28 -26.93 -19.67
CA ALA A 64 0.41 -28.32 -20.17
C ALA A 64 -0.96 -28.99 -20.35
N ASP A 65 -1.94 -28.56 -19.56
CA ASP A 65 -3.34 -28.98 -19.65
C ASP A 65 -4.06 -28.17 -20.75
N ALA A 66 -4.60 -28.88 -21.74
CA ALA A 66 -5.23 -28.27 -22.90
C ALA A 66 -6.49 -27.49 -22.56
N ASP A 67 -7.28 -27.94 -21.58
CA ASP A 67 -8.50 -27.25 -21.15
C ASP A 67 -8.16 -25.95 -20.43
N LYS A 68 -7.10 -25.98 -19.61
CA LYS A 68 -6.55 -24.77 -18.98
C LYS A 68 -6.01 -23.78 -20.01
N GLU A 69 -5.27 -24.26 -21.01
CA GLU A 69 -4.73 -23.41 -22.08
C GLU A 69 -5.87 -22.77 -22.91
N LEU A 70 -6.88 -23.55 -23.28
CA LEU A 70 -8.07 -23.05 -23.99
C LEU A 70 -8.83 -22.02 -23.16
N SER A 71 -9.03 -22.30 -21.87
CA SER A 71 -9.72 -21.38 -20.96
C SER A 71 -8.94 -20.09 -20.77
N TRP A 72 -7.62 -20.16 -20.57
CA TRP A 72 -6.74 -18.98 -20.50
C TRP A 72 -6.86 -18.12 -21.75
N ASN A 73 -6.73 -18.74 -22.94
CA ASN A 73 -6.84 -18.07 -24.23
C ASN A 73 -8.18 -17.37 -24.42
N ARG A 74 -9.27 -18.02 -24.00
CA ARG A 74 -10.62 -17.42 -24.03
C ARG A 74 -10.71 -16.19 -23.12
N ILE A 75 -10.36 -16.30 -21.84
CA ILE A 75 -10.55 -15.19 -20.89
C ILE A 75 -9.62 -14.02 -21.16
N GLN A 76 -8.38 -14.27 -21.61
CA GLN A 76 -7.46 -13.20 -21.97
C GLN A 76 -7.82 -12.51 -23.30
N GLY A 77 -8.60 -13.18 -24.16
CA GLY A 77 -9.22 -12.59 -25.34
C GLY A 77 -10.37 -11.65 -24.97
N THR A 78 -11.20 -12.05 -24.01
CA THR A 78 -12.30 -11.23 -23.48
C THR A 78 -11.82 -10.06 -22.63
N TYR A 79 -10.79 -10.30 -21.80
CA TYR A 79 -10.24 -9.35 -20.84
C TYR A 79 -8.73 -9.17 -21.06
N PRO A 80 -8.31 -8.30 -22.00
CA PRO A 80 -6.89 -8.09 -22.32
C PRO A 80 -6.04 -7.66 -21.11
N VAL A 81 -6.64 -7.01 -20.11
CA VAL A 81 -5.97 -6.61 -18.87
C VAL A 81 -5.29 -7.78 -18.15
N LEU A 82 -5.81 -9.01 -18.28
CA LEU A 82 -5.20 -10.20 -17.67
C LEU A 82 -3.79 -10.44 -18.21
N LYS A 83 -3.55 -10.18 -19.51
CA LYS A 83 -2.21 -10.24 -20.11
C LYS A 83 -1.31 -9.16 -19.54
N SER A 84 -1.83 -7.94 -19.42
CA SER A 84 -1.07 -6.81 -18.86
C SER A 84 -0.64 -7.08 -17.42
N ILE A 85 -1.53 -7.62 -16.58
CA ILE A 85 -1.21 -7.99 -15.20
C ILE A 85 -0.10 -9.05 -15.17
N VAL A 86 -0.23 -10.11 -15.96
CA VAL A 86 0.75 -11.22 -16.02
C VAL A 86 2.12 -10.75 -16.53
N ALA A 87 2.15 -9.94 -17.60
CA ALA A 87 3.39 -9.46 -18.20
C ALA A 87 4.16 -8.46 -17.31
N ASN A 88 3.42 -7.66 -16.53
CA ASN A 88 3.95 -6.63 -15.65
C ASN A 88 3.98 -7.09 -14.18
N SER A 89 4.26 -8.37 -13.95
CA SER A 89 4.37 -8.94 -12.61
C SER A 89 5.49 -9.96 -12.54
N ARG A 90 5.98 -10.23 -11.32
CA ARG A 90 7.00 -11.26 -11.08
C ARG A 90 6.47 -12.65 -11.41
N GLY A 91 7.33 -13.49 -11.98
CA GLY A 91 6.88 -14.75 -12.59
C GLY A 91 6.10 -15.70 -11.69
N ARG A 92 6.47 -15.84 -10.40
CA ARG A 92 5.70 -16.69 -9.48
C ARG A 92 4.30 -16.12 -9.18
N PHE A 93 4.18 -14.80 -9.00
CA PHE A 93 2.88 -14.15 -8.77
C PHE A 93 2.01 -14.27 -10.02
N ALA A 94 2.59 -13.99 -11.20
CA ALA A 94 1.93 -14.11 -12.48
C ALA A 94 1.40 -15.54 -12.73
N ARG A 95 2.18 -16.56 -12.35
CA ARG A 95 1.75 -17.95 -12.47
C ARG A 95 0.56 -18.27 -11.56
N TYR A 96 0.63 -17.92 -10.27
CA TYR A 96 -0.50 -18.12 -9.34
C TYR A 96 -1.76 -17.41 -9.82
N PHE A 97 -1.61 -16.17 -10.31
CA PHE A 97 -2.72 -15.40 -10.86
C PHE A 97 -3.36 -16.10 -12.05
N ALA A 98 -2.56 -16.51 -13.04
CA ALA A 98 -3.06 -17.19 -14.23
C ALA A 98 -3.72 -18.54 -13.89
N ASP A 99 -3.10 -19.34 -13.01
CA ASP A 99 -3.67 -20.61 -12.54
C ASP A 99 -5.06 -20.41 -11.91
N SER A 100 -5.20 -19.43 -11.03
CA SER A 100 -6.47 -19.15 -10.33
C SER A 100 -7.53 -18.57 -11.27
N ALA A 101 -7.16 -17.63 -12.15
CA ALA A 101 -8.06 -17.05 -13.13
C ALA A 101 -8.64 -18.12 -14.08
N VAL A 102 -7.79 -19.05 -14.54
CA VAL A 102 -8.20 -20.18 -15.38
C VAL A 102 -9.14 -21.12 -14.64
N GLN A 103 -8.79 -21.48 -13.40
CA GLN A 103 -9.61 -22.36 -12.58
C GLN A 103 -11.00 -21.77 -12.36
N TYR A 104 -11.08 -20.50 -11.96
CA TYR A 104 -12.34 -19.78 -11.80
C TYR A 104 -13.16 -19.77 -13.10
N ALA A 105 -12.51 -19.56 -14.25
CA ALA A 105 -13.17 -19.52 -15.54
C ALA A 105 -13.70 -20.88 -16.03
N ILE A 106 -13.06 -21.98 -15.64
CA ILE A 106 -13.54 -23.35 -15.93
C ILE A 106 -14.78 -23.61 -15.06
N GLU A 107 -14.69 -23.35 -13.76
CA GLU A 107 -15.76 -23.58 -12.79
C GLU A 107 -17.02 -22.74 -13.07
N ASN A 108 -16.86 -21.55 -13.62
CA ASN A 108 -17.96 -20.62 -13.90
C ASN A 108 -18.31 -20.50 -15.40
N SER A 109 -17.86 -21.45 -16.21
CA SER A 109 -18.03 -21.42 -17.68
C SER A 109 -19.49 -21.30 -18.14
N ALA A 110 -20.46 -21.77 -17.34
CA ALA A 110 -21.88 -21.73 -17.66
C ALA A 110 -22.59 -20.41 -17.28
N ASN A 111 -22.04 -19.61 -16.34
CA ASN A 111 -22.76 -18.50 -15.71
C ASN A 111 -22.34 -17.11 -16.20
N GLY A 112 -21.47 -17.05 -17.22
CA GLY A 112 -20.74 -15.82 -17.54
C GLY A 112 -19.66 -15.53 -16.51
N ILE A 113 -18.66 -14.74 -16.91
CA ILE A 113 -17.51 -14.41 -16.06
C ILE A 113 -17.46 -12.90 -15.92
N GLU A 114 -17.80 -12.39 -14.74
CA GLU A 114 -17.58 -11.00 -14.39
C GLU A 114 -16.10 -10.77 -14.07
N LEU A 115 -15.50 -9.73 -14.66
CA LEU A 115 -14.06 -9.48 -14.51
C LEU A 115 -13.68 -9.22 -13.05
N CYS A 116 -14.49 -8.45 -12.33
CA CYS A 116 -14.21 -8.08 -10.94
C CYS A 116 -14.15 -9.29 -10.00
N ASP A 117 -15.07 -10.24 -10.12
CA ASP A 117 -15.09 -11.45 -9.30
C ASP A 117 -13.89 -12.36 -9.64
N LEU A 118 -13.55 -12.49 -10.92
CA LEU A 118 -12.35 -13.22 -11.35
C LEU A 118 -11.08 -12.59 -10.77
N LEU A 119 -10.95 -11.26 -10.81
CA LEU A 119 -9.79 -10.55 -10.26
C LEU A 119 -9.69 -10.72 -8.74
N ASP A 120 -10.79 -10.57 -8.00
CA ASP A 120 -10.81 -10.72 -6.55
C ASP A 120 -10.38 -12.14 -6.13
N VAL A 121 -10.86 -13.18 -6.82
CA VAL A 121 -10.47 -14.58 -6.57
C VAL A 121 -8.99 -14.80 -6.88
N ALA A 122 -8.54 -14.34 -8.04
CA ALA A 122 -7.14 -14.52 -8.45
C ALA A 122 -6.16 -13.76 -7.54
N PHE A 123 -6.51 -12.56 -7.09
CA PHE A 123 -5.70 -11.79 -6.15
C PHE A 123 -5.66 -12.43 -4.76
N ASP A 124 -6.78 -12.98 -4.28
CA ASP A 124 -6.79 -13.74 -3.03
C ASP A 124 -5.85 -14.95 -3.08
N TYR A 125 -5.86 -15.69 -4.20
CA TYR A 125 -5.00 -16.84 -4.38
C TYR A 125 -3.51 -16.47 -4.42
N VAL A 126 -3.13 -15.43 -5.17
CA VAL A 126 -1.74 -14.92 -5.22
C VAL A 126 -1.25 -14.55 -3.82
N SER A 127 -2.08 -13.82 -3.05
CA SER A 127 -1.79 -13.44 -1.67
C SER A 127 -1.60 -14.66 -0.76
N SER A 128 -2.52 -15.63 -0.86
CA SER A 128 -2.50 -16.86 -0.07
C SER A 128 -1.24 -17.69 -0.31
N GLU A 129 -0.93 -17.99 -1.57
CA GLU A 129 0.24 -18.80 -1.95
C GLU A 129 1.55 -18.11 -1.58
N THR A 130 1.62 -16.79 -1.77
CA THR A 130 2.81 -16.00 -1.42
C THR A 130 3.06 -15.99 0.09
N GLN A 131 2.02 -15.76 0.90
CA GLN A 131 2.15 -15.78 2.35
C GLN A 131 2.43 -17.18 2.91
N SER A 132 1.83 -18.22 2.33
CA SER A 132 2.06 -19.61 2.73
C SER A 132 3.52 -20.00 2.57
N ASN A 133 4.19 -19.50 1.53
CA ASN A 133 5.60 -19.77 1.29
C ASN A 133 6.56 -18.84 2.06
N ASN A 134 6.27 -17.54 2.15
CA ASN A 134 7.24 -16.55 2.66
C ASN A 134 6.98 -16.08 4.11
N SER A 135 5.76 -16.24 4.62
CA SER A 135 5.36 -15.87 5.99
C SER A 135 5.65 -14.43 6.38
N PHE A 136 5.68 -13.50 5.43
CA PHE A 136 6.27 -12.18 5.67
C PHE A 136 5.56 -11.42 6.81
N MET A 137 4.24 -11.56 6.98
CA MET A 137 3.50 -10.94 8.12
C MET A 137 3.78 -11.55 9.49
N GLY A 138 4.32 -12.77 9.53
CA GLY A 138 4.78 -13.42 10.75
C GLY A 138 6.14 -12.90 11.23
N LYS A 139 6.87 -12.17 10.37
CA LYS A 139 8.19 -11.60 10.63
C LYS A 139 8.11 -10.08 10.67
N GLN A 140 8.99 -9.45 11.44
CA GLN A 140 8.99 -7.99 11.54
C GLN A 140 9.37 -7.33 10.23
N GLU A 141 10.35 -7.90 9.55
CA GLU A 141 10.90 -7.36 8.31
C GLU A 141 9.86 -7.36 7.17
N GLY A 142 8.91 -8.29 7.20
CA GLY A 142 7.81 -8.30 6.24
C GLY A 142 6.74 -7.26 6.53
N ARG A 143 6.47 -6.98 7.80
CA ARG A 143 5.59 -5.87 8.20
C ARG A 143 6.21 -4.53 7.80
N ASP A 144 7.51 -4.38 8.01
CA ASP A 144 8.26 -3.19 7.62
C ASP A 144 8.28 -3.04 6.09
N ALA A 145 8.55 -4.12 5.34
CA ALA A 145 8.51 -4.09 3.88
C ALA A 145 7.13 -3.65 3.36
N GLN A 146 6.05 -4.18 3.94
CA GLN A 146 4.70 -3.81 3.56
C GLN A 146 4.36 -2.37 3.96
N LEU A 147 4.81 -1.90 5.13
CA LEU A 147 4.68 -0.51 5.54
C LEU A 147 5.36 0.40 4.52
N ILE A 148 6.58 0.11 4.10
CA ILE A 148 7.28 0.96 3.14
C ILE A 148 6.62 0.91 1.75
N ALA A 149 6.18 -0.27 1.29
CA ALA A 149 5.50 -0.43 0.01
C ALA A 149 4.21 0.41 -0.12
N ILE A 150 3.49 0.59 0.99
CA ILE A 150 2.26 1.41 1.02
C ILE A 150 2.58 2.89 1.24
N SER A 151 3.75 3.26 1.75
CA SER A 151 4.05 4.64 2.12
C SER A 151 4.22 5.55 0.89
N TYR A 152 3.78 6.81 0.99
CA TYR A 152 3.97 7.81 -0.08
C TYR A 152 5.45 8.04 -0.44
N THR A 153 6.36 7.71 0.48
CA THR A 153 7.81 7.78 0.29
C THR A 153 8.34 6.80 -0.75
N ASN A 154 7.50 5.87 -1.19
CA ASN A 154 7.82 4.86 -2.19
C ASN A 154 7.69 5.36 -3.64
N VAL A 155 7.04 6.50 -3.85
CA VAL A 155 6.83 7.10 -5.17
C VAL A 155 7.92 8.15 -5.42
N ASP A 156 8.43 8.21 -6.65
CA ASP A 156 9.40 9.22 -7.06
C ASP A 156 8.89 10.65 -6.77
N SER A 157 9.73 11.49 -6.18
CA SER A 157 9.41 12.90 -5.93
C SER A 157 9.55 13.73 -7.22
N ASP A 158 8.51 14.49 -7.58
CA ASP A 158 8.50 15.43 -8.71
C ASP A 158 9.78 16.29 -8.85
N ASP A 159 10.08 16.57 -10.12
CA ASP A 159 11.24 17.20 -10.75
C ASP A 159 11.86 18.44 -10.09
N SER A 160 13.13 18.31 -9.68
CA SER A 160 14.13 19.40 -9.69
C SER A 160 15.59 18.90 -9.72
N SER A 161 15.84 17.61 -9.95
CA SER A 161 17.22 17.10 -10.07
C SER A 161 17.28 15.81 -10.92
N PRO A 162 18.39 15.55 -11.63
CA PRO A 162 18.45 14.54 -12.67
C PRO A 162 18.41 13.09 -12.11
N SER A 163 17.86 12.19 -12.92
CA SER A 163 17.88 10.70 -12.89
C SER A 163 19.27 10.08 -12.59
N PRO A 164 19.47 8.77 -12.24
CA PRO A 164 18.57 7.65 -11.90
C PRO A 164 18.74 7.18 -10.44
N LEU A 165 19.28 8.04 -9.56
CA LEU A 165 19.64 7.71 -8.17
C LEU A 165 18.49 7.94 -7.16
N LYS A 166 17.28 8.24 -7.65
CA LYS A 166 16.13 8.69 -6.85
C LYS A 166 15.14 7.61 -6.43
N LYS A 167 15.24 6.38 -6.94
CA LYS A 167 14.56 5.24 -6.30
C LYS A 167 15.17 5.10 -4.91
N ARG A 168 14.46 5.59 -3.88
CA ARG A 168 15.03 5.80 -2.55
C ARG A 168 15.74 4.53 -2.09
N LYS A 169 17.05 4.68 -1.86
CA LYS A 169 17.87 3.69 -1.17
C LYS A 169 17.16 3.38 0.14
N ILE A 170 16.49 2.24 0.19
CA ILE A 170 16.13 1.65 1.46
C ILE A 170 17.47 1.42 2.18
N THR A 171 17.60 1.71 3.47
CA THR A 171 18.84 1.46 4.21
C THR A 171 19.35 0.06 3.83
N PRO A 172 20.63 -0.15 3.49
CA PRO A 172 21.09 -1.37 2.82
C PRO A 172 20.62 -2.68 3.49
N VAL A 173 20.51 -2.65 4.82
CA VAL A 173 19.95 -3.74 5.63
C VAL A 173 18.45 -3.97 5.37
N VAL A 174 17.63 -2.93 5.33
CA VAL A 174 16.18 -3.01 5.10
C VAL A 174 15.87 -3.42 3.67
N GLY A 175 16.58 -2.85 2.70
CA GLY A 175 16.43 -3.20 1.29
C GLY A 175 16.73 -4.68 1.03
N THR A 176 17.78 -5.19 1.67
CA THR A 176 18.13 -6.62 1.67
C THR A 176 16.97 -7.49 2.16
N HIS A 177 16.36 -7.15 3.31
CA HIS A 177 15.23 -7.92 3.84
C HIS A 177 13.98 -7.83 2.96
N CYS A 178 13.67 -6.65 2.42
CA CYS A 178 12.55 -6.46 1.50
C CYS A 178 12.71 -7.30 0.23
N MET A 179 13.94 -7.39 -0.31
CA MET A 179 14.21 -8.22 -1.48
C MET A 179 14.05 -9.72 -1.17
N HIS A 180 14.54 -10.17 0.00
CA HIS A 180 14.35 -11.55 0.46
C HIS A 180 12.87 -11.94 0.61
N LEU A 181 12.01 -11.00 0.99
CA LEU A 181 10.58 -11.21 1.16
C LEU A 181 9.78 -10.93 -0.11
N HIS A 182 10.47 -10.67 -1.23
CA HIS A 182 9.89 -10.42 -2.53
C HIS A 182 9.08 -9.12 -2.66
N PHE A 183 9.45 -8.08 -1.91
CA PHE A 183 8.87 -6.73 -2.01
C PHE A 183 9.73 -5.74 -2.81
N ALA A 184 11.03 -6.00 -2.94
CA ALA A 184 11.98 -5.10 -3.61
C ALA A 184 12.72 -5.79 -4.76
N ASN A 185 13.29 -4.97 -5.64
CA ASN A 185 14.21 -5.30 -6.73
C ASN A 185 15.55 -4.58 -6.50
N LEU A 186 16.57 -4.94 -7.29
CA LEU A 186 17.77 -4.11 -7.40
C LEU A 186 17.46 -2.82 -8.17
N VAL A 187 18.12 -1.73 -7.79
CA VAL A 187 17.92 -0.40 -8.39
C VAL A 187 18.30 -0.40 -9.87
N ASP A 188 19.30 -1.19 -10.26
CA ASP A 188 19.84 -1.17 -11.62
C ASP A 188 18.76 -1.47 -12.67
N PRO A 189 18.54 -0.59 -13.67
CA PRO A 189 17.39 -0.63 -14.58
C PRO A 189 17.46 -1.75 -15.63
N GLN A 190 18.65 -2.24 -15.94
CA GLN A 190 18.88 -3.35 -16.88
C GLN A 190 19.58 -4.50 -16.16
N ALA A 191 19.60 -5.67 -16.80
CA ALA A 191 20.47 -6.77 -16.40
C ALA A 191 21.91 -6.23 -16.33
N THR A 192 22.36 -5.98 -15.10
CA THR A 192 23.69 -5.46 -14.82
C THR A 192 24.54 -6.66 -14.51
N GLU A 193 25.45 -6.98 -15.43
CA GLU A 193 26.44 -8.01 -15.24
C GLU A 193 27.46 -7.52 -14.20
N VAL A 194 27.38 -8.09 -13.01
CA VAL A 194 28.34 -7.80 -11.93
C VAL A 194 29.40 -8.87 -11.90
N ASP A 195 30.65 -8.46 -12.06
CA ASP A 195 31.81 -9.32 -11.92
C ASP A 195 32.26 -9.36 -10.45
N ILE A 196 32.83 -10.49 -10.02
CA ILE A 196 33.56 -10.57 -8.76
C ILE A 196 35.05 -10.67 -9.05
N ILE A 197 35.81 -9.61 -8.75
CA ILE A 197 37.26 -9.47 -9.00
C ILE A 197 37.94 -9.13 -7.67
N LYS A 198 39.00 -9.86 -7.28
CA LYS A 198 39.75 -9.64 -6.02
C LYS A 198 38.87 -9.53 -4.75
N SER A 199 37.79 -10.32 -4.69
CA SER A 199 36.81 -10.22 -3.60
C SER A 199 36.15 -8.84 -3.50
N GLN A 200 35.96 -8.15 -4.62
CA GLN A 200 35.12 -6.97 -4.77
C GLN A 200 34.12 -7.23 -5.88
N LEU A 201 32.93 -6.65 -5.74
CA LEU A 201 31.93 -6.62 -6.79
C LEU A 201 32.26 -5.44 -7.70
N GLU A 202 32.44 -5.69 -8.99
CA GLU A 202 32.78 -4.67 -9.96
C GLU A 202 31.81 -4.69 -11.14
N VAL A 203 31.48 -3.50 -11.64
CA VAL A 203 30.77 -3.29 -12.90
C VAL A 203 31.60 -2.31 -13.72
N ASN A 204 32.03 -2.70 -14.92
CA ASN A 204 32.87 -1.87 -15.79
C ASN A 204 34.14 -1.33 -15.09
N GLY A 205 34.79 -2.16 -14.27
CA GLY A 205 36.01 -1.81 -13.53
C GLY A 205 35.81 -0.84 -12.35
N LYS A 206 34.57 -0.66 -11.88
CA LYS A 206 34.24 0.17 -10.71
C LYS A 206 33.56 -0.66 -9.64
N SER A 207 33.91 -0.41 -8.37
CA SER A 207 33.24 -1.02 -7.22
C SER A 207 31.72 -0.81 -7.30
N TRP A 208 30.98 -1.90 -7.11
CA TRP A 208 29.52 -1.94 -7.15
C TRP A 208 28.98 -2.50 -5.83
N GLU A 209 27.81 -2.01 -5.40
CA GLU A 209 27.10 -2.50 -4.22
C GLU A 209 25.63 -2.76 -4.56
N PRO A 210 25.02 -3.84 -4.04
CA PRO A 210 23.62 -4.11 -4.28
C PRO A 210 22.74 -3.10 -3.55
N LEU A 211 22.09 -2.23 -4.31
CA LEU A 211 21.09 -1.29 -3.81
C LEU A 211 19.71 -1.79 -4.19
N CYS A 212 18.75 -1.70 -3.26
CA CYS A 212 17.39 -2.16 -3.47
C CYS A 212 16.38 -1.00 -3.50
N CYS A 213 15.35 -1.15 -4.31
CA CYS A 213 14.16 -0.28 -4.34
C CYS A 213 12.90 -1.12 -4.52
N PHE A 214 11.74 -0.56 -4.18
CA PHE A 214 10.48 -1.17 -4.59
C PHE A 214 10.28 -0.95 -6.09
N PRO A 215 9.61 -1.89 -6.79
CA PRO A 215 9.19 -1.67 -8.18
C PRO A 215 8.13 -0.58 -8.25
N GLU A 216 8.08 0.16 -9.36
CA GLU A 216 6.90 0.96 -9.69
C GLU A 216 5.68 0.04 -9.91
N ILE A 217 4.46 0.59 -9.87
CA ILE A 217 3.23 -0.22 -10.02
C ILE A 217 3.19 -0.93 -11.38
N ASP A 218 3.66 -0.27 -12.44
CA ASP A 218 3.75 -0.83 -13.79
C ASP A 218 4.87 -1.85 -13.96
N GLU A 219 5.86 -1.88 -13.06
CA GLU A 219 6.92 -2.91 -13.03
C GLU A 219 6.50 -4.17 -12.26
N ASP A 220 5.54 -4.08 -11.32
CA ASP A 220 5.06 -5.21 -10.52
C ASP A 220 3.62 -5.07 -10.01
N MET A 221 2.65 -5.18 -10.93
CA MET A 221 1.24 -4.93 -10.64
C MET A 221 0.68 -5.83 -9.53
N LEU A 222 1.02 -7.13 -9.53
CA LEU A 222 0.49 -8.09 -8.55
C LEU A 222 1.00 -7.85 -7.12
N LEU A 223 2.17 -7.22 -6.94
CA LEU A 223 2.58 -6.75 -5.62
C LEU A 223 1.52 -5.78 -5.06
N TYR A 224 1.14 -4.78 -5.84
CA TYR A 224 0.21 -3.73 -5.41
C TYR A 224 -1.27 -4.14 -5.43
N LEU A 225 -1.65 -5.03 -6.35
CA LEU A 225 -3.03 -5.52 -6.49
C LEU A 225 -3.38 -6.63 -5.50
N ALA A 226 -2.46 -7.57 -5.24
CA ALA A 226 -2.74 -8.77 -4.45
C ALA A 226 -1.99 -8.85 -3.12
N ILE A 227 -0.77 -8.32 -3.01
CA ILE A 227 -0.01 -8.48 -1.76
C ILE A 227 -0.42 -7.43 -0.72
N LEU A 228 -0.77 -6.21 -1.15
CA LEU A 228 -1.06 -5.09 -0.25
C LEU A 228 -2.52 -4.99 0.25
N GLY A 229 -3.32 -6.04 0.08
CA GLY A 229 -4.71 -6.12 0.57
C GLY A 229 -5.73 -6.37 -0.53
N GLY A 230 -6.88 -6.98 -0.17
CA GLY A 230 -7.95 -7.32 -1.09
C GLY A 230 -9.29 -7.59 -0.40
N LYS A 231 -10.27 -8.14 -1.14
CA LYS A 231 -11.64 -8.33 -0.64
C LYS A 231 -11.74 -9.11 0.68
N ALA A 232 -11.00 -10.22 0.78
CA ALA A 232 -11.06 -11.13 1.92
C ALA A 232 -10.05 -10.81 3.04
N TYR A 233 -9.18 -9.81 2.87
CA TYR A 233 -8.08 -9.53 3.78
C TYR A 233 -7.67 -8.06 3.74
N SER A 234 -7.48 -7.46 4.92
CA SER A 234 -6.92 -6.11 5.04
C SER A 234 -5.49 -6.04 4.52
N GLY A 235 -4.94 -4.83 4.37
CA GLY A 235 -3.52 -4.64 4.05
C GLY A 235 -2.62 -5.47 4.99
N TYR A 236 -2.69 -5.23 6.29
CA TYR A 236 -1.83 -5.96 7.25
C TYR A 236 -2.45 -7.26 7.78
N TYR A 237 -2.61 -8.25 6.91
CA TYR A 237 -3.22 -9.54 7.26
C TYR A 237 -2.21 -10.70 7.27
N ASP A 238 -2.11 -11.39 8.41
CA ASP A 238 -1.34 -12.63 8.57
C ASP A 238 -2.25 -13.85 8.29
N ARG A 239 -2.13 -14.42 7.09
CA ARG A 239 -2.89 -15.60 6.64
C ARG A 239 -2.65 -16.82 7.51
N ARG A 240 -1.41 -17.03 7.98
CA ARG A 240 -1.04 -18.23 8.74
C ARG A 240 -1.72 -18.27 10.09
N ARG A 241 -1.92 -17.09 10.70
CA ARG A 241 -2.60 -16.95 12.00
C ARG A 241 -4.05 -16.54 11.87
N SER A 242 -4.50 -16.21 10.66
CA SER A 242 -5.78 -15.57 10.38
C SER A 242 -6.00 -14.31 11.21
N ILE A 243 -4.97 -13.45 11.30
CA ILE A 243 -4.99 -12.21 12.10
C ILE A 243 -4.89 -11.00 11.18
N GLY A 244 -5.91 -10.13 11.19
CA GLY A 244 -5.82 -8.78 10.65
C GLY A 244 -5.30 -7.81 11.71
N TYR A 245 -4.10 -7.26 11.50
CA TYR A 245 -3.59 -6.16 12.30
C TYR A 245 -4.18 -4.85 11.80
N SER A 246 -4.57 -3.98 12.73
CA SER A 246 -4.98 -2.63 12.38
C SER A 246 -3.76 -1.79 12.01
N THR A 247 -3.95 -0.82 11.11
CA THR A 247 -2.90 0.12 10.72
C THR A 247 -2.32 0.86 11.93
N LEU A 248 -3.16 1.30 12.88
CA LEU A 248 -2.71 1.93 14.13
C LEU A 248 -1.75 1.02 14.93
N ALA A 249 -2.02 -0.29 14.98
CA ALA A 249 -1.18 -1.23 15.70
C ALA A 249 0.18 -1.42 15.02
N ILE A 250 0.20 -1.52 13.69
CA ILE A 250 1.44 -1.65 12.91
C ILE A 250 2.33 -0.42 13.09
N PHE A 251 1.77 0.79 12.99
CA PHE A 251 2.52 2.02 13.22
C PHE A 251 2.98 2.16 14.69
N SER A 252 2.16 1.72 15.66
CA SER A 252 2.57 1.70 17.06
C SER A 252 3.70 0.71 17.34
N MET A 253 3.73 -0.45 16.66
CA MET A 253 4.85 -1.40 16.76
C MET A 253 6.11 -0.81 16.15
N TYR A 254 6.01 -0.20 14.97
CA TYR A 254 7.10 0.50 14.31
C TYR A 254 7.72 1.58 15.22
N LEU A 255 6.88 2.46 15.80
CA LEU A 255 7.32 3.56 16.67
C LEU A 255 7.92 3.11 18.01
N LYS A 256 7.71 1.85 18.43
CA LYS A 256 8.33 1.28 19.65
C LYS A 256 9.77 0.80 19.43
N GLY A 257 10.37 1.08 18.28
CA GLY A 257 11.69 0.56 17.92
C GLY A 257 11.68 -0.93 17.63
N HIS A 258 10.51 -1.52 17.42
CA HIS A 258 10.40 -2.88 16.92
C HIS A 258 10.53 -2.96 15.40
N GLY A 259 10.71 -1.85 14.66
CA GLY A 259 10.88 -1.84 13.19
C GLY A 259 12.02 -0.93 12.72
N PHE A 260 12.33 -0.96 11.43
CA PHE A 260 13.42 -0.16 10.85
C PHE A 260 13.09 1.33 10.74
N THR A 261 13.96 2.22 11.23
CA THR A 261 13.82 3.67 11.02
C THR A 261 13.89 4.03 9.53
N SER A 262 12.76 4.33 8.89
CA SER A 262 12.75 5.07 7.64
C SER A 262 13.34 6.45 7.92
N GLY A 263 14.37 6.83 7.15
CA GLY A 263 14.92 8.17 7.26
C GLY A 263 13.81 9.18 7.03
N GLU A 264 13.50 9.98 8.04
CA GLU A 264 12.58 11.10 7.89
C GLU A 264 13.19 12.04 6.85
N ASN A 265 12.52 12.21 5.71
CA ASN A 265 12.98 13.15 4.70
C ASN A 265 12.87 14.56 5.26
N THR A 266 13.96 15.18 5.70
CA THR A 266 13.98 16.54 6.27
C THR A 266 13.56 17.63 5.27
N ASP A 267 13.51 17.32 3.97
CA ASP A 267 13.19 18.28 2.89
C ASP A 267 11.67 18.39 2.61
N ALA A 268 10.81 17.84 3.46
CA ALA A 268 9.36 17.98 3.30
C ALA A 268 8.86 19.33 3.86
N ILE A 269 7.87 19.90 3.16
CA ILE A 269 7.43 21.31 3.27
C ILE A 269 6.70 21.62 4.61
N SER A 270 6.29 20.63 5.40
CA SER A 270 5.83 20.81 6.80
C SER A 270 6.44 19.77 7.75
N ASN A 271 6.73 20.22 8.97
CA ASN A 271 7.28 19.43 10.08
C ASN A 271 6.20 18.78 10.97
N ASP A 272 4.92 18.85 10.57
CA ASP A 272 3.82 18.24 11.32
C ASP A 272 3.79 16.73 11.01
N TYR A 273 4.43 15.95 11.89
CA TYR A 273 4.36 14.48 12.01
C TYR A 273 4.01 13.69 10.72
N LYS A 274 4.98 13.60 9.81
CA LYS A 274 4.95 12.77 8.58
C LYS A 274 4.44 11.35 8.83
N THR A 275 4.75 10.80 10.00
CA THR A 275 4.32 9.46 10.42
C THR A 275 2.82 9.37 10.67
N TYR A 276 2.19 10.39 11.25
CA TYR A 276 0.75 10.37 11.54
C TYR A 276 -0.06 10.52 10.25
N GLU A 277 0.31 11.46 9.37
CA GLU A 277 -0.29 11.57 8.04
C GLU A 277 -0.13 10.27 7.24
N ASN A 278 1.07 9.69 7.22
CA ASN A 278 1.31 8.43 6.52
C ASN A 278 0.44 7.31 7.10
N MET A 279 0.29 7.25 8.43
CA MET A 279 -0.59 6.30 9.08
C MET A 279 -2.05 6.48 8.65
N VAL A 280 -2.56 7.71 8.61
CA VAL A 280 -3.94 8.00 8.17
C VAL A 280 -4.12 7.61 6.69
N ALA A 281 -3.15 7.93 5.83
CA ALA A 281 -3.18 7.52 4.43
C ALA A 281 -3.24 5.98 4.29
N HIS A 282 -2.46 5.25 5.10
CA HIS A 282 -2.53 3.80 5.16
C HIS A 282 -3.88 3.28 5.67
N MET A 283 -4.49 3.94 6.66
CA MET A 283 -5.82 3.55 7.15
C MET A 283 -6.87 3.66 6.04
N ILE A 284 -6.85 4.77 5.29
CA ILE A 284 -7.74 5.00 4.14
C ILE A 284 -7.48 3.96 3.04
N PHE A 285 -6.21 3.76 2.69
CA PHE A 285 -5.80 2.75 1.72
C PHE A 285 -6.30 1.35 2.12
N CYS A 286 -6.00 0.88 3.34
CA CYS A 286 -6.39 -0.44 3.83
C CYS A 286 -7.91 -0.61 3.91
N ALA A 287 -8.64 0.44 4.32
CA ALA A 287 -10.10 0.41 4.36
C ALA A 287 -10.70 0.30 2.96
N SER A 288 -10.12 0.99 1.97
CA SER A 288 -10.60 0.98 0.57
C SER A 288 -10.46 -0.37 -0.14
N ARG A 289 -9.60 -1.27 0.37
CA ARG A 289 -9.39 -2.61 -0.20
C ARG A 289 -10.49 -3.60 0.14
N ARG A 290 -11.25 -3.32 1.21
CA ARG A 290 -12.37 -4.16 1.65
C ARG A 290 -13.46 -4.09 0.57
N ASN A 291 -14.22 -5.16 0.36
CA ASN A 291 -15.14 -5.33 -0.78
C ASN A 291 -14.49 -5.53 -2.18
N GLY A 292 -13.17 -5.48 -2.29
CA GLY A 292 -12.46 -5.88 -3.51
C GLY A 292 -12.46 -4.82 -4.62
N VAL A 293 -12.12 -5.25 -5.84
CA VAL A 293 -11.83 -4.34 -6.95
C VAL A 293 -13.04 -3.55 -7.46
N GLN A 294 -14.26 -3.89 -7.04
CA GLN A 294 -15.48 -3.13 -7.36
C GLN A 294 -15.61 -1.82 -6.59
N GLY A 295 -14.70 -1.56 -5.64
CA GLY A 295 -14.82 -0.46 -4.68
C GLY A 295 -15.84 -0.76 -3.58
N ILE A 296 -15.78 0.02 -2.52
CA ILE A 296 -16.50 -0.23 -1.27
C ILE A 296 -17.57 0.85 -1.01
N PRO A 297 -18.81 0.47 -0.66
CA PRO A 297 -19.83 1.45 -0.24
C PRO A 297 -19.35 2.33 0.92
N PHE A 298 -19.80 3.59 0.95
CA PHE A 298 -19.36 4.57 1.95
C PHE A 298 -19.49 4.08 3.41
N ASP A 299 -20.60 3.45 3.77
CA ASP A 299 -20.83 2.93 5.12
C ASP A 299 -19.84 1.83 5.53
N GLU A 300 -19.60 0.90 4.63
CA GLU A 300 -18.66 -0.20 4.83
C GLU A 300 -17.22 0.31 4.87
N PHE A 301 -16.89 1.31 4.04
CA PHE A 301 -15.60 1.99 4.04
C PHE A 301 -15.35 2.65 5.39
N PHE A 302 -16.32 3.42 5.89
CA PHE A 302 -16.19 4.15 7.14
C PHE A 302 -16.09 3.18 8.33
N ALA A 303 -16.91 2.13 8.37
CA ALA A 303 -16.76 1.05 9.35
C ALA A 303 -15.38 0.38 9.26
N GLY A 304 -14.87 0.25 8.04
CA GLY A 304 -13.55 -0.27 7.76
C GLY A 304 -12.44 0.59 8.34
N LEU A 305 -12.54 1.91 8.12
CA LEU A 305 -11.65 2.94 8.62
C LEU A 305 -11.60 2.96 10.15
N LEU A 306 -12.75 2.85 10.82
CA LEU A 306 -12.80 2.73 12.29
C LEU A 306 -12.07 1.46 12.77
N SER A 307 -12.19 0.35 12.03
CA SER A 307 -11.50 -0.88 12.37
C SER A 307 -9.97 -0.79 12.22
N GLU A 308 -9.46 0.10 11.37
CA GLU A 308 -8.02 0.38 11.21
C GLU A 308 -7.45 1.22 12.38
N CYS A 309 -8.32 1.85 13.18
CA CYS A 309 -7.96 2.68 14.33
C CYS A 309 -7.87 1.92 15.67
N GLN A 310 -7.78 0.59 15.64
CA GLN A 310 -7.78 -0.24 16.85
C GLN A 310 -6.36 -0.50 17.35
N ASP A 311 -6.17 -0.74 18.65
CA ASP A 311 -4.82 -0.79 19.24
C ASP A 311 -4.01 -2.06 18.93
N LYS A 312 -4.66 -3.12 18.41
CA LYS A 312 -4.00 -4.41 18.15
C LYS A 312 -4.43 -5.07 16.84
N LYS A 313 -5.69 -5.49 16.79
CA LYS A 313 -6.29 -6.23 15.68
C LYS A 313 -7.49 -5.46 15.17
N ILE A 314 -7.78 -5.64 13.90
CA ILE A 314 -9.03 -5.21 13.29
C ILE A 314 -10.17 -5.87 14.07
N ARG A 315 -11.14 -5.04 14.47
CA ARG A 315 -12.42 -5.49 15.02
C ARG A 315 -13.52 -4.59 14.49
N PRO A 316 -14.74 -5.11 14.28
CA PRO A 316 -15.90 -4.29 13.97
C PRO A 316 -16.12 -3.23 15.05
N VAL A 317 -16.50 -2.03 14.63
CA VAL A 317 -16.84 -0.93 15.53
C VAL A 317 -18.24 -0.46 15.16
N THR A 318 -19.19 -0.65 16.07
CA THR A 318 -20.57 -0.16 15.89
C THR A 318 -20.63 1.31 16.26
N MET A 319 -21.15 2.14 15.35
CA MET A 319 -21.35 3.55 15.62
C MET A 319 -22.61 3.77 16.45
N THR A 320 -22.50 4.59 17.51
CA THR A 320 -23.64 4.91 18.38
C THR A 320 -23.67 6.39 18.73
N ILE A 321 -24.85 7.00 18.68
CA ILE A 321 -25.03 8.40 19.10
C ILE A 321 -24.82 8.50 20.61
N GLY A 322 -23.96 9.40 21.06
CA GLY A 322 -23.44 9.45 22.42
C GLY A 322 -24.48 9.70 23.52
N ASN A 323 -25.60 10.35 23.19
CA ASN A 323 -26.67 10.66 24.14
C ASN A 323 -27.78 9.59 24.17
N THR A 324 -28.17 9.07 23.00
CA THR A 324 -29.29 8.12 22.86
C THR A 324 -28.83 6.67 22.84
N LYS A 325 -27.54 6.42 22.59
CA LYS A 325 -26.94 5.11 22.29
C LYS A 325 -27.57 4.39 21.09
N GLN A 326 -28.31 5.12 20.25
CA GLN A 326 -28.87 4.58 19.03
C GLN A 326 -27.75 4.18 18.08
N THR A 327 -27.82 2.96 17.55
CA THR A 327 -26.92 2.48 16.49
C THR A 327 -27.22 3.21 15.19
N ILE A 328 -26.17 3.66 14.52
CA ILE A 328 -26.22 4.35 13.22
C ILE A 328 -25.16 3.79 12.27
N VAL A 329 -25.30 4.10 10.99
CA VAL A 329 -24.26 3.96 9.97
C VAL A 329 -23.66 5.34 9.63
N ALA A 330 -22.66 5.41 8.75
CA ALA A 330 -21.96 6.66 8.48
C ALA A 330 -22.79 7.60 7.60
N SER A 331 -23.60 7.06 6.70
CA SER A 331 -24.53 7.79 5.83
C SER A 331 -25.60 8.53 6.63
N ASP A 332 -26.01 8.02 7.80
CA ASP A 332 -26.91 8.73 8.73
C ASP A 332 -26.33 10.09 9.20
N LEU A 333 -25.00 10.29 9.14
CA LEU A 333 -24.36 11.57 9.46
C LEU A 333 -24.51 12.60 8.33
N LEU A 334 -24.65 12.09 7.09
CA LEU A 334 -24.78 12.89 5.87
C LEU A 334 -26.25 13.25 5.60
N ASP A 335 -27.19 12.63 6.32
CA ASP A 335 -28.60 12.92 6.20
C ASP A 335 -28.88 14.42 6.38
N LYS A 336 -29.69 14.95 5.46
CA LYS A 336 -30.08 16.37 5.40
C LYS A 336 -28.95 17.33 4.95
N TYR A 337 -27.83 16.81 4.45
CA TYR A 337 -26.84 17.59 3.69
C TYR A 337 -27.00 17.24 2.20
N ALA A 338 -27.71 18.07 1.45
CA ALA A 338 -28.07 17.78 0.05
C ALA A 338 -26.83 17.51 -0.83
N ASP A 339 -25.76 18.27 -0.63
CA ASP A 339 -24.51 18.18 -1.40
C ASP A 339 -23.72 16.89 -1.09
N LEU A 340 -24.06 16.17 -0.01
CA LEU A 340 -23.43 14.92 0.40
C LEU A 340 -24.23 13.67 0.04
N ALA A 341 -25.43 13.83 -0.52
CA ALA A 341 -26.29 12.71 -0.91
C ALA A 341 -25.67 11.83 -2.00
N ALA A 342 -24.82 12.39 -2.87
CA ALA A 342 -24.10 11.60 -3.87
C ALA A 342 -23.08 10.67 -3.20
N LEU A 343 -22.28 11.20 -2.25
CA LEU A 343 -21.25 10.44 -1.57
C LEU A 343 -21.78 9.23 -0.80
N SER A 344 -22.96 9.35 -0.16
CA SER A 344 -23.58 8.22 0.55
C SER A 344 -23.95 7.05 -0.37
N ARG A 345 -24.16 7.32 -1.66
CA ARG A 345 -24.44 6.31 -2.69
C ARG A 345 -23.21 5.90 -3.50
N SER A 346 -22.14 6.69 -3.45
CA SER A 346 -20.88 6.42 -4.14
C SER A 346 -20.12 5.26 -3.47
N LYS A 347 -19.29 4.60 -4.28
CA LYS A 347 -18.29 3.64 -3.78
C LYS A 347 -16.93 4.32 -3.71
N ILE A 348 -16.24 4.15 -2.59
CA ILE A 348 -14.83 4.51 -2.50
C ILE A 348 -14.04 3.50 -3.36
N PRO A 349 -13.21 3.95 -4.32
CA PRO A 349 -12.48 3.06 -5.21
C PRO A 349 -11.46 2.18 -4.47
N PHE A 350 -11.02 1.09 -5.10
CA PHE A 350 -9.84 0.34 -4.71
C PHE A 350 -8.58 1.20 -4.97
N LEU A 351 -8.01 1.75 -3.90
CA LEU A 351 -7.00 2.80 -4.02
C LEU A 351 -5.60 2.23 -4.31
N ALA A 352 -4.87 2.94 -5.17
CA ALA A 352 -3.42 2.83 -5.26
C ALA A 352 -2.78 3.33 -3.95
N PRO A 353 -1.56 2.90 -3.63
CA PRO A 353 -0.77 3.54 -2.57
C PRO A 353 -0.76 5.07 -2.74
N PRO A 354 -0.66 5.85 -1.66
CA PRO A 354 -0.63 7.30 -1.70
C PRO A 354 0.38 7.82 -2.74
N ASN A 355 -0.08 8.71 -3.62
CA ASN A 355 0.66 9.34 -4.73
C ASN A 355 1.08 8.41 -5.87
N ALA A 356 0.83 7.10 -5.77
CA ALA A 356 1.07 6.17 -6.86
C ALA A 356 -0.11 6.15 -7.83
N SER A 357 0.15 5.88 -9.10
CA SER A 357 -0.88 5.85 -10.15
C SER A 357 -1.12 4.45 -10.68
N TRP A 358 -2.39 4.02 -10.69
CA TRP A 358 -2.77 2.83 -11.44
C TRP A 358 -2.47 2.99 -12.94
N PRO A 359 -1.88 1.98 -13.60
CA PRO A 359 -1.72 1.97 -15.05
C PRO A 359 -3.06 2.05 -15.78
N GLN A 360 -3.06 2.65 -16.98
CA GLN A 360 -4.30 2.89 -17.73
C GLN A 360 -5.10 1.59 -17.98
N CYS A 361 -4.42 0.48 -18.27
CA CYS A 361 -5.08 -0.80 -18.48
C CYS A 361 -5.88 -1.30 -17.26
N ILE A 362 -5.51 -0.88 -16.04
CA ILE A 362 -6.26 -1.16 -14.81
C ILE A 362 -7.43 -0.18 -14.68
N LEU A 363 -7.23 1.10 -14.97
CA LEU A 363 -8.30 2.11 -14.93
C LEU A 363 -9.43 1.81 -15.94
N ASP A 364 -9.07 1.31 -17.13
CA ASP A 364 -10.02 0.94 -18.18
C ASP A 364 -10.98 -0.19 -17.77
N THR A 365 -10.60 -0.98 -16.75
CA THR A 365 -11.48 -2.05 -16.21
C THR A 365 -12.75 -1.52 -15.55
N ARG A 366 -12.86 -0.20 -15.34
CA ARG A 366 -14.10 0.43 -14.86
C ARG A 366 -15.28 0.22 -15.79
N ALA A 367 -15.02 0.13 -17.10
CA ALA A 367 -16.04 -0.25 -18.07
C ALA A 367 -16.54 -1.71 -17.92
N LYS A 368 -15.92 -2.50 -17.03
CA LYS A 368 -16.21 -3.91 -16.73
C LYS A 368 -16.50 -4.14 -15.24
N GLY A 369 -17.06 -3.12 -14.57
CA GLY A 369 -17.56 -3.24 -13.20
C GLY A 369 -16.51 -3.13 -12.09
N CYS A 370 -15.24 -2.89 -12.42
CA CYS A 370 -14.23 -2.54 -11.41
C CYS A 370 -14.32 -1.06 -11.04
N ASN A 371 -13.72 -0.66 -9.93
CA ASN A 371 -13.62 0.73 -9.48
C ASN A 371 -12.25 0.97 -8.85
N PHE A 372 -11.26 1.30 -9.67
CA PHE A 372 -9.91 1.68 -9.22
C PHE A 372 -9.77 3.19 -9.15
N GLY A 373 -9.04 3.68 -8.16
CA GLY A 373 -8.83 5.12 -7.97
C GLY A 373 -7.55 5.46 -7.22
N HIS A 374 -7.38 6.74 -6.92
CA HIS A 374 -6.12 7.28 -6.40
C HIS A 374 -6.30 7.97 -5.06
N LEU A 375 -5.37 7.68 -4.16
CA LEU A 375 -5.19 8.37 -2.89
C LEU A 375 -4.04 9.36 -3.05
N VAL A 376 -4.26 10.62 -2.69
CA VAL A 376 -3.24 11.66 -2.81
C VAL A 376 -2.88 12.17 -1.42
N ARG A 377 -1.59 12.18 -1.11
CA ARG A 377 -1.01 13.02 -0.06
C ARG A 377 -0.62 14.34 -0.71
N ALA A 378 -1.37 15.38 -0.36
CA ALA A 378 -1.35 16.66 -1.04
C ALA A 378 -0.10 17.50 -0.71
N LYS A 379 0.19 18.49 -1.56
CA LYS A 379 1.20 19.52 -1.28
C LYS A 379 0.57 20.59 -0.37
N ASN A 380 1.34 21.24 0.49
CA ASN A 380 0.82 22.24 1.44
C ASN A 380 0.00 23.38 0.79
N VAL A 381 0.28 23.70 -0.47
CA VAL A 381 -0.46 24.70 -1.25
C VAL A 381 -1.92 24.33 -1.48
N GLU A 382 -2.27 23.05 -1.42
CA GLU A 382 -3.64 22.51 -1.57
C GLU A 382 -4.44 22.59 -0.25
N ARG A 383 -3.84 23.09 0.85
CA ARG A 383 -4.48 23.33 2.16
C ARG A 383 -5.25 22.13 2.76
N CYS A 384 -4.86 20.93 2.38
CA CYS A 384 -5.26 19.67 3.00
C CYS A 384 -4.07 18.73 3.03
N ASP A 385 -4.12 17.69 3.86
CA ASP A 385 -3.03 16.71 3.95
C ASP A 385 -3.25 15.53 2.98
N ILE A 386 -4.49 15.03 2.87
CA ILE A 386 -4.83 13.83 2.08
C ILE A 386 -6.19 14.00 1.42
N TYR A 387 -6.39 13.48 0.20
CA TYR A 387 -7.71 13.36 -0.41
C TYR A 387 -7.85 12.13 -1.31
N VAL A 388 -9.09 11.70 -1.53
CA VAL A 388 -9.43 10.64 -2.48
C VAL A 388 -10.04 11.25 -3.73
N ARG A 389 -9.42 11.03 -4.89
CA ARG A 389 -9.92 11.57 -6.16
C ARG A 389 -11.29 11.01 -6.50
N ASN A 390 -12.17 11.88 -6.98
CA ASN A 390 -13.42 11.44 -7.59
C ASN A 390 -13.13 10.99 -9.03
N MET A 391 -13.16 9.68 -9.25
CA MET A 391 -12.85 9.13 -10.56
C MET A 391 -14.05 9.22 -11.52
N GLU A 392 -15.27 9.47 -11.03
CA GLU A 392 -16.47 9.68 -11.87
C GLU A 392 -16.56 11.11 -12.41
N ASP A 393 -16.08 12.08 -11.63
CA ASP A 393 -15.91 13.47 -12.03
C ASP A 393 -14.50 13.97 -11.65
N PRO A 394 -13.49 13.71 -12.51
CA PRO A 394 -12.12 14.13 -12.24
C PRO A 394 -11.90 15.65 -12.21
N THR A 395 -12.86 16.41 -12.74
CA THR A 395 -12.84 17.89 -12.76
C THR A 395 -13.52 18.51 -11.55
N GLY A 396 -14.39 17.76 -10.88
CA GLY A 396 -15.09 18.15 -9.68
C GLY A 396 -14.26 17.96 -8.40
N PRO A 397 -14.89 18.20 -7.24
CA PRO A 397 -14.21 18.03 -5.96
C PRO A 397 -13.88 16.55 -5.69
N PRO A 398 -12.80 16.28 -4.92
CA PRO A 398 -12.52 14.96 -4.35
C PRO A 398 -13.73 14.36 -3.60
N LEU A 399 -13.75 13.03 -3.46
CA LEU A 399 -14.81 12.34 -2.70
C LEU A 399 -14.84 12.81 -1.24
N PHE A 400 -13.66 13.00 -0.65
CA PHE A 400 -13.48 13.66 0.64
C PHE A 400 -12.04 14.14 0.81
N PHE A 401 -11.89 15.18 1.63
CA PHE A 401 -10.61 15.69 2.11
C PHE A 401 -10.31 15.16 3.50
N CYS A 402 -9.04 15.11 3.86
CA CYS A 402 -8.58 14.83 5.20
C CYS A 402 -7.55 15.85 5.66
N GLU A 403 -7.66 16.23 6.93
CA GLU A 403 -6.66 17.01 7.65
C GLU A 403 -6.18 16.21 8.86
N CYS A 404 -4.87 16.15 9.06
CA CYS A 404 -4.21 15.39 10.10
C CYS A 404 -3.57 16.34 11.11
N LYS A 405 -3.99 16.24 12.38
CA LYS A 405 -3.43 17.05 13.47
C LYS A 405 -2.99 16.15 14.61
N TYR A 406 -1.69 15.88 14.63
CA TYR A 406 -1.02 15.17 15.72
C TYR A 406 -0.23 16.13 16.59
N ARG A 407 -0.72 16.36 17.80
CA ARG A 407 -0.06 17.16 18.83
C ARG A 407 -0.52 16.68 20.20
N ASP A 408 0.30 16.91 21.22
CA ASP A 408 -0.04 16.53 22.60
C ASP A 408 -1.24 17.34 23.15
N SER A 409 -1.50 18.51 22.57
CA SER A 409 -2.65 19.35 22.90
C SER A 409 -3.91 18.98 22.12
N ASN A 410 -5.07 19.21 22.71
CA ASN A 410 -6.33 18.94 22.04
C ASN A 410 -6.55 19.89 20.85
N VAL A 411 -7.27 19.44 19.82
CA VAL A 411 -7.67 20.31 18.71
C VAL A 411 -8.81 21.24 19.13
N GLY A 412 -8.54 22.55 19.20
CA GLY A 412 -9.51 23.57 19.60
C GLY A 412 -10.15 24.33 18.43
N SER A 413 -11.07 25.25 18.76
CA SER A 413 -11.84 26.05 17.80
C SER A 413 -10.99 26.81 16.80
N ASP A 414 -9.92 27.49 17.25
CA ASP A 414 -9.06 28.29 16.37
C ASP A 414 -8.43 27.46 15.25
N VAL A 415 -8.03 26.23 15.58
CA VAL A 415 -7.44 25.32 14.58
C VAL A 415 -8.49 24.78 13.63
N MET A 416 -9.67 24.41 14.14
CA MET A 416 -10.79 24.00 13.27
C MET A 416 -11.17 25.11 12.29
N LYS A 417 -11.25 26.35 12.78
CA LYS A 417 -11.52 27.54 11.97
C LYS A 417 -10.45 27.73 10.90
N MET A 418 -9.18 27.69 11.27
CA MET A 418 -8.06 27.84 10.33
C MET A 418 -8.08 26.77 9.22
N ILE A 419 -8.44 25.52 9.54
CA ILE A 419 -8.56 24.44 8.56
C ILE A 419 -9.72 24.73 7.59
N ILE A 420 -10.90 25.06 8.12
CA ILE A 420 -12.10 25.35 7.32
C ILE A 420 -11.88 26.56 6.40
N ASP A 421 -11.35 27.66 6.95
CA ASP A 421 -11.04 28.88 6.20
C ASP A 421 -10.00 28.59 5.11
N GLY A 422 -8.93 27.88 5.45
CA GLY A 422 -7.89 27.52 4.49
C GLY A 422 -8.39 26.68 3.32
N LEU A 423 -9.31 25.75 3.56
CA LEU A 423 -9.88 24.91 2.49
C LEU A 423 -10.89 25.70 1.64
N ASN A 424 -11.72 26.56 2.25
CA ASN A 424 -12.62 27.46 1.53
C ASN A 424 -11.88 28.42 0.58
N ASP A 425 -10.65 28.81 0.91
CA ASP A 425 -9.84 29.72 0.10
C ASP A 425 -9.29 29.07 -1.18
N VAL A 426 -9.16 27.73 -1.24
CA VAL A 426 -8.44 27.06 -2.32
C VAL A 426 -9.28 26.13 -3.18
N CYS A 427 -10.36 25.55 -2.64
CA CYS A 427 -11.20 24.65 -3.42
C CYS A 427 -12.63 24.53 -2.86
N GLU A 428 -13.54 24.10 -3.73
CA GLU A 428 -14.86 23.63 -3.30
C GLU A 428 -14.74 22.29 -2.58
N TRP A 429 -15.52 22.13 -1.52
CA TRP A 429 -15.57 20.92 -0.71
C TRP A 429 -16.90 20.81 0.02
N ALA A 430 -17.36 19.58 0.22
CA ALA A 430 -18.59 19.28 0.95
C ALA A 430 -18.34 18.50 2.24
N ILE A 431 -17.32 17.63 2.27
CA ILE A 431 -16.97 16.83 3.44
C ILE A 431 -15.47 16.89 3.72
N LEU A 432 -15.14 16.98 5.02
CA LEU A 432 -13.77 16.98 5.54
C LEU A 432 -13.67 16.03 6.73
N LEU A 433 -12.72 15.10 6.67
CA LEU A 433 -12.34 14.23 7.78
C LEU A 433 -11.15 14.83 8.54
N VAL A 434 -11.32 15.23 9.80
CA VAL A 434 -10.21 15.76 10.61
C VAL A 434 -9.73 14.68 11.57
N PHE A 435 -8.56 14.11 11.31
CA PHE A 435 -7.92 13.13 12.17
C PHE A 435 -7.11 13.82 13.26
N CYS A 436 -7.41 13.49 14.51
CA CYS A 436 -6.63 13.99 15.63
C CYS A 436 -6.61 13.01 16.79
N VAL A 437 -5.68 13.21 17.72
CA VAL A 437 -5.64 12.45 18.98
C VAL A 437 -6.92 12.72 19.78
N LYS A 438 -7.29 13.99 19.94
CA LYS A 438 -8.44 14.40 20.73
C LYS A 438 -8.94 15.79 20.33
N LEU A 439 -10.26 15.96 20.29
CA LEU A 439 -10.91 17.25 20.11
C LEU A 439 -11.13 17.92 21.46
N ALA A 440 -10.81 19.20 21.55
CA ALA A 440 -11.13 20.02 22.71
C ALA A 440 -12.63 20.32 22.77
N LYS A 441 -13.10 20.83 23.90
CA LYS A 441 -14.42 21.47 23.92
C LYS A 441 -14.34 22.71 23.02
N LEU A 442 -15.14 22.73 21.96
CA LEU A 442 -15.21 23.88 21.08
C LEU A 442 -15.98 25.03 21.75
N GLU A 443 -15.63 26.25 21.38
CA GLU A 443 -16.34 27.46 21.76
C GLU A 443 -17.83 27.37 21.41
N THR A 444 -18.66 28.00 22.24
CA THR A 444 -20.12 27.98 22.08
C THR A 444 -20.59 28.71 20.83
N LYS A 445 -19.80 29.67 20.31
CA LYS A 445 -20.10 30.38 19.06
C LYS A 445 -19.32 29.74 17.92
N TRP A 446 -20.01 28.93 17.12
CA TRP A 446 -19.46 28.37 15.89
C TRP A 446 -19.50 29.41 14.77
N GLY A 447 -18.34 29.79 14.24
CA GLY A 447 -18.21 30.86 13.24
C GLY A 447 -18.65 30.47 11.82
N HIS A 448 -18.89 29.19 11.55
CA HIS A 448 -19.24 28.69 10.22
C HIS A 448 -20.67 28.16 10.23
N THR A 449 -21.66 29.05 10.12
CA THR A 449 -23.08 28.73 10.27
C THR A 449 -23.58 27.64 9.31
N GLN A 450 -22.92 27.49 8.15
CA GLN A 450 -23.27 26.50 7.14
C GLN A 450 -22.50 25.17 7.21
N VAL A 451 -21.63 25.03 8.21
CA VAL A 451 -20.73 23.88 8.36
C VAL A 451 -21.09 23.12 9.63
N GLY A 452 -21.53 21.88 9.48
CA GLY A 452 -21.70 20.96 10.61
C GLY A 452 -20.37 20.43 11.12
N CYS A 453 -20.31 20.08 12.41
CA CYS A 453 -19.17 19.42 13.03
C CYS A 453 -19.66 18.26 13.91
N VAL A 454 -19.29 17.05 13.54
CA VAL A 454 -19.56 15.84 14.31
C VAL A 454 -18.26 15.18 14.71
N LYS A 455 -18.23 14.58 15.89
CA LYS A 455 -17.05 13.92 16.44
C LYS A 455 -17.30 12.43 16.56
N VAL A 456 -16.37 11.62 16.06
CA VAL A 456 -16.42 10.16 16.11
C VAL A 456 -15.20 9.65 16.88
N ASN A 457 -15.43 8.95 17.98
CA ASN A 457 -14.37 8.25 18.69
C ASN A 457 -14.05 6.94 18.00
N CYS A 458 -12.87 6.84 17.36
CA CYS A 458 -12.57 5.74 16.47
C CYS A 458 -12.45 4.37 17.17
N ARG A 459 -12.12 4.37 18.47
CA ARG A 459 -12.01 3.12 19.27
C ARG A 459 -13.34 2.56 19.72
N SER A 460 -14.29 3.44 20.05
CA SER A 460 -15.59 3.06 20.63
C SER A 460 -16.76 3.16 19.67
N GLY A 461 -16.61 3.90 18.56
CA GLY A 461 -17.72 4.22 17.66
C GLY A 461 -18.68 5.28 18.20
N ARG A 462 -18.41 5.88 19.37
CA ARG A 462 -19.26 6.93 19.93
C ARG A 462 -19.24 8.17 19.03
N VAL A 463 -20.43 8.64 18.67
CA VAL A 463 -20.66 9.80 17.82
C VAL A 463 -21.31 10.91 18.63
N ASP A 464 -20.69 12.09 18.65
CA ASP A 464 -21.21 13.27 19.35
C ASP A 464 -21.29 14.43 18.35
N TRP A 465 -22.50 14.94 18.08
CA TRP A 465 -22.67 16.20 17.37
C TRP A 465 -22.12 17.34 18.22
N VAL A 466 -21.15 18.07 17.69
CA VAL A 466 -20.56 19.24 18.36
C VAL A 466 -21.33 20.49 17.94
N VAL A 467 -21.57 20.61 16.63
CA VAL A 467 -22.41 21.65 16.03
C VAL A 467 -23.18 21.03 14.88
N GLN A 468 -24.49 21.25 14.85
CA GLN A 468 -25.33 20.92 13.70
C GLN A 468 -26.14 22.17 13.37
N PRO A 469 -26.04 22.73 12.14
CA PRO A 469 -26.87 23.86 11.74
C PRO A 469 -28.35 23.54 11.98
N ALA A 470 -29.04 24.49 12.62
CA ALA A 470 -30.41 24.28 13.09
C ALA A 470 -31.35 24.06 11.89
N GLU A 471 -31.32 24.99 10.94
CA GLU A 471 -32.09 24.92 9.71
C GLU A 471 -31.42 23.98 8.69
N GLU A 472 -32.22 23.15 8.02
CA GLU A 472 -31.70 22.20 7.02
C GLU A 472 -31.14 22.92 5.78
N GLU A 473 -31.68 24.09 5.44
CA GLU A 473 -31.19 24.90 4.32
C GLU A 473 -29.75 25.40 4.50
N ASP A 474 -29.32 25.57 5.77
CA ASP A 474 -27.96 25.97 6.13
C ASP A 474 -26.97 24.79 6.13
N ARG A 475 -27.43 23.54 6.02
CA ARG A 475 -26.55 22.35 6.05
C ARG A 475 -25.86 22.13 4.71
N LYS A 476 -24.76 22.83 4.48
CA LYS A 476 -23.99 22.75 3.22
C LYS A 476 -22.79 21.82 3.31
N LYS A 477 -21.98 21.96 4.36
CA LYS A 477 -20.72 21.20 4.51
C LYS A 477 -20.67 20.47 5.85
N LEU A 478 -19.93 19.37 5.90
CA LEU A 478 -19.77 18.58 7.12
C LEU A 478 -18.30 18.30 7.43
N VAL A 479 -17.90 18.60 8.66
CA VAL A 479 -16.64 18.15 9.22
C VAL A 479 -16.89 16.96 10.15
N ILE A 480 -16.24 15.84 9.88
CA ILE A 480 -16.23 14.66 10.75
C ILE A 480 -14.87 14.58 11.42
N VAL A 481 -14.83 14.85 12.72
CA VAL A 481 -13.61 14.73 13.53
C VAL A 481 -13.43 13.28 13.94
N MET A 482 -12.36 12.65 13.44
CA MET A 482 -11.95 11.30 13.73
C MET A 482 -10.98 11.30 14.92
N GLU A 483 -11.48 11.06 16.13
CA GLU A 483 -10.63 10.95 17.33
C GLU A 483 -9.95 9.58 17.37
N THR A 484 -8.68 9.53 16.94
CA THR A 484 -7.87 8.31 16.93
C THR A 484 -7.32 7.96 18.31
N GLY A 485 -7.28 8.92 19.24
CA GLY A 485 -6.55 8.85 20.51
C GLY A 485 -5.04 8.66 20.34
N PRO A 486 -4.31 8.45 21.46
CA PRO A 486 -2.86 8.52 21.45
C PRO A 486 -2.22 7.34 20.72
N LEU A 487 -1.09 7.61 20.07
CA LEU A 487 -0.16 6.58 19.61
C LEU A 487 0.61 6.04 20.82
N THR A 488 0.75 4.72 20.92
CA THR A 488 1.61 4.17 21.97
C THR A 488 3.05 4.20 21.47
N VAL A 489 3.77 5.28 21.73
CA VAL A 489 5.20 5.39 21.41
C VAL A 489 6.02 4.68 22.50
N GLY A 490 7.01 3.89 22.11
CA GLY A 490 7.90 3.24 23.08
C GLY A 490 8.85 4.26 23.68
N VAL A 491 8.79 4.45 25.00
CA VAL A 491 9.94 5.05 25.70
C VAL A 491 11.07 4.02 25.60
N ALA A 492 12.11 4.33 24.84
CA ALA A 492 13.35 3.57 24.91
C ALA A 492 13.82 3.64 26.37
N SER A 493 13.67 2.53 27.11
CA SER A 493 14.30 2.40 28.41
C SER A 493 15.81 2.47 28.17
N LYS A 494 16.41 3.59 28.58
CA LYS A 494 17.85 3.64 28.79
C LYS A 494 18.19 2.62 29.88
N THR A 495 18.66 1.46 29.47
CA THR A 495 19.40 0.53 30.33
C THR A 495 20.63 0.09 29.58
#